data_AF-A0A940C3R9-F1
#
_entry.id   AF-A0A940C3R9-F1
#
_cell.length_a   1.000
_cell.length_b   1.000
_cell.length_c   1.000
_cell.angle_alpha   90.00
_cell.angle_beta   90.00
_cell.angle_gamma   90.00
#
_symmetry.space_group_name_H-M   'P 1'
#
loop_
_entity.id
_entity.type
_entity.pdbx_description
1 polymer ?
#
loop_
_entity_poly.entity_id
_entity_poly.type
_entity_poly.pdbx_seq_one_letter_code
_entity_poly.pdbx_strand_id
1 'polypeptide(L)'
;MYPFDKARVEALRQAAVEPAICYDGFYLAFFERYAENEALSTREARYADAYAHAFDGVEPVIDEGELIVGKASRPLPPEEAARWTAVRAAQADPLDVCFGQDSHMAIDYELLLREGTEGVIARVKRLAEKSD
;
A
#
# COMPACT_ATOMS: atom_id res chain seq x y z
N MET A 1 -8.05 -5.57 -33.35
CA MET A 1 -7.50 -6.59 -32.44
C MET A 1 -6.00 -6.35 -32.38
N TYR A 2 -5.47 -5.90 -31.23
CA TYR A 2 -4.02 -5.76 -31.08
C TYR A 2 -3.39 -7.16 -31.08
N PRO A 3 -2.31 -7.39 -31.83
CA PRO A 3 -1.65 -8.70 -31.82
C PRO A 3 -1.09 -8.99 -30.43
N PHE A 4 -1.29 -10.22 -29.96
CA PHE A 4 -0.70 -10.70 -28.72
C PHE A 4 0.83 -10.70 -28.85
N ASP A 5 1.50 -9.87 -28.05
CA ASP A 5 2.96 -9.81 -27.99
C ASP A 5 3.51 -10.91 -27.08
N LYS A 6 3.74 -12.09 -27.67
CA LYS A 6 4.24 -13.27 -26.97
C LYS A 6 5.63 -13.05 -26.38
N ALA A 7 6.50 -12.30 -27.07
CA ALA A 7 7.88 -12.09 -26.62
C ALA A 7 7.92 -11.26 -25.35
N ARG A 8 7.15 -10.16 -25.29
CA ARG A 8 7.00 -9.33 -24.09
C ARG A 8 6.45 -10.13 -22.90
N VAL A 9 5.41 -10.93 -23.12
CA VAL A 9 4.81 -11.74 -22.05
C VAL A 9 5.79 -12.76 -21.49
N GLU A 10 6.60 -13.40 -22.35
CA GLU A 10 7.58 -14.39 -21.89
C GLU A 10 8.74 -13.74 -21.13
N ALA A 11 9.19 -12.56 -21.55
CA ALA A 11 10.18 -11.78 -20.81
C ALA A 11 9.68 -11.40 -19.40
N LEU A 12 8.43 -10.93 -19.29
CA LEU A 12 7.80 -10.61 -18.00
C LEU A 12 7.66 -11.84 -17.09
N ARG A 13 7.33 -13.00 -17.65
CA ARG A 13 7.27 -14.26 -16.87
C ARG A 13 8.62 -14.66 -16.30
N GLN A 14 9.67 -14.56 -17.11
CA GLN A 14 11.02 -14.89 -16.66
C GLN A 14 11.48 -13.94 -15.55
N ALA A 15 11.19 -12.64 -15.68
CA ALA A 15 11.49 -11.65 -14.65
C ALA A 15 10.72 -11.90 -13.34
N ALA A 16 9.49 -12.44 -13.41
CA ALA A 16 8.67 -12.72 -12.24
C ALA A 16 9.13 -13.93 -11.40
N VAL A 17 10.09 -14.74 -11.87
CA VAL A 17 10.63 -15.88 -11.12
C VAL A 17 11.40 -15.43 -9.87
N GLU A 18 12.06 -14.28 -9.92
CA GLU A 18 12.76 -13.65 -8.80
C GLU A 18 12.13 -12.29 -8.52
N PRO A 19 10.94 -12.24 -7.88
CA PRO A 19 10.20 -11.00 -7.75
C PRO A 19 10.93 -10.03 -6.82
N ALA A 20 11.19 -8.82 -7.32
CA ALA A 20 11.82 -7.76 -6.55
C ALA A 20 10.84 -6.99 -5.63
N ILE A 21 9.71 -7.60 -5.25
CA ILE A 21 8.69 -6.88 -4.46
C ILE A 21 9.18 -6.68 -3.04
N CYS A 22 9.27 -5.42 -2.61
CA CYS A 22 9.70 -5.03 -1.28
C CYS A 22 8.82 -3.90 -0.76
N TYR A 23 8.14 -4.14 0.37
CA TYR A 23 7.30 -3.15 1.06
C TYR A 23 7.96 -2.62 2.33
N ASP A 24 9.22 -2.97 2.60
CA ASP A 24 9.86 -2.62 3.87
C ASP A 24 9.91 -1.10 4.10
N GLY A 25 10.21 -0.31 3.06
CA GLY A 25 10.19 1.15 3.17
C GLY A 25 8.79 1.73 3.38
N PHE A 26 7.80 1.14 2.74
CA PHE A 26 6.40 1.51 2.96
C PHE A 26 5.98 1.24 4.42
N TYR A 27 6.30 0.05 4.95
CA TYR A 27 5.93 -0.30 6.32
C TYR A 27 6.74 0.47 7.35
N LEU A 28 8.02 0.75 7.09
CA LEU A 28 8.82 1.63 7.95
C LEU A 28 8.14 2.99 8.10
N ALA A 29 7.84 3.67 6.99
CA ALA A 29 7.16 4.97 7.01
C ALA A 29 5.78 4.90 7.68
N PHE A 30 5.01 3.84 7.40
CA PHE A 30 3.72 3.62 8.03
C PHE A 30 3.83 3.53 9.55
N PHE A 31 4.70 2.67 10.09
CA PHE A 31 4.78 2.43 11.52
C PHE A 31 5.44 3.58 12.28
N GLU A 32 6.41 4.27 11.68
CA GLU A 32 6.96 5.52 12.22
C GLU A 32 5.83 6.56 12.37
N ARG A 33 5.05 6.79 11.31
CA ARG A 33 3.93 7.74 11.36
C ARG A 33 2.84 7.34 12.34
N TYR A 34 2.52 6.05 12.41
CA TYR A 34 1.51 5.53 13.33
C TYR A 34 1.91 5.71 14.80
N ALA A 35 3.21 5.65 15.12
CA ALA A 35 3.71 5.96 16.45
C ALA A 35 3.63 7.46 16.76
N GLU A 36 3.91 8.33 15.78
CA GLU A 36 3.87 9.79 15.93
C GLU A 36 2.45 10.35 16.07
N ASN A 37 1.45 9.69 15.48
CA ASN A 37 0.09 10.21 15.38
C ASN A 37 -0.86 9.76 16.50
N GLU A 38 -0.32 9.34 17.66
CA GLU A 38 -1.09 8.84 18.81
C GLU A 38 -2.17 9.81 19.30
N ALA A 39 -1.97 11.12 19.11
CA ALA A 39 -2.92 12.15 19.51
C ALA A 39 -4.21 12.23 18.66
N LEU A 40 -4.29 11.51 17.53
CA LEU A 40 -5.51 11.47 16.72
C LEU A 40 -6.63 10.68 17.43
N SER A 41 -7.86 11.14 17.24
CA SER A 41 -9.01 10.74 18.07
C SER A 41 -9.49 9.30 17.92
N THR A 42 -9.18 8.64 16.81
CA THR A 42 -9.64 7.28 16.51
C THR A 42 -8.52 6.46 15.90
N ARG A 43 -8.59 5.13 16.09
CA ARG A 43 -7.67 4.19 15.46
C ARG A 43 -7.75 4.31 13.93
N GLU A 44 -8.94 4.45 13.36
CA GLU A 44 -9.17 4.60 11.93
C GLU A 44 -8.49 5.85 11.37
N ALA A 45 -8.59 6.99 12.06
CA ALA A 45 -7.90 8.21 11.66
C ALA A 45 -6.38 8.05 11.70
N ARG A 46 -5.84 7.35 12.71
CA ARG A 46 -4.41 7.04 12.80
C ARG A 46 -3.92 6.15 11.67
N TYR A 47 -4.69 5.11 11.33
CA TYR A 47 -4.40 4.24 10.20
C TYR A 47 -4.45 5.01 8.88
N ALA A 48 -5.49 5.82 8.65
CA ALA A 48 -5.64 6.60 7.43
C ALA A 48 -4.48 7.60 7.23
N ASP A 49 -4.08 8.30 8.29
CA ASP A 49 -2.95 9.24 8.28
C ASP A 49 -1.61 8.52 8.04
N ALA A 50 -1.38 7.37 8.69
CA ALA A 50 -0.17 6.57 8.47
C ALA A 50 -0.09 6.00 7.04
N TYR A 51 -1.20 5.52 6.48
CA TYR A 51 -1.26 5.08 5.09
C TYR A 51 -1.00 6.22 4.11
N ALA A 52 -1.62 7.39 4.32
CA ALA A 52 -1.41 8.55 3.48
C ALA A 52 0.07 8.97 3.48
N HIS A 53 0.69 9.02 4.65
CA HIS A 53 2.11 9.33 4.79
C HIS A 53 3.01 8.32 4.06
N ALA A 54 2.75 7.02 4.25
CA ALA A 54 3.53 5.98 3.59
C ALA A 54 3.42 6.06 2.07
N PHE A 55 2.21 6.26 1.52
CA PHE A 55 1.99 6.39 0.08
C PHE A 55 2.63 7.64 -0.53
N ASP A 56 2.67 8.76 0.19
CA ASP A 56 3.30 10.01 -0.28
C ASP A 56 4.82 9.84 -0.54
N GLY A 57 5.46 8.94 0.21
CA GLY A 57 6.88 8.61 0.07
C GLY A 57 7.20 7.43 -0.84
N VAL A 58 6.21 6.76 -1.46
CA VAL A 58 6.47 5.60 -2.32
C VAL A 58 7.10 6.03 -3.63
N GLU A 59 8.27 5.46 -3.94
CA GLU A 59 8.88 5.57 -5.26
C GLU A 59 8.25 4.54 -6.21
N PRO A 60 7.57 4.99 -7.29
CA PRO A 60 6.96 4.07 -8.25
C PRO A 60 8.05 3.41 -9.10
N VAL A 61 7.97 2.08 -9.25
CA VAL A 61 8.87 1.32 -10.12
C VAL A 61 8.09 0.77 -11.31
N ILE A 62 8.61 1.04 -12.52
CA ILE A 62 8.07 0.58 -13.80
C ILE A 62 9.19 -0.13 -14.54
N ASP A 63 9.04 -1.44 -14.74
CA ASP A 63 10.05 -2.21 -15.47
C ASP A 63 9.73 -2.27 -16.98
N GLU A 64 10.74 -2.68 -17.74
CA GLU A 64 10.62 -2.82 -19.19
C GLU A 64 9.52 -3.82 -19.58
N GLY A 65 8.66 -3.42 -20.53
CA GLY A 65 7.59 -4.26 -21.07
C GLY A 65 6.30 -4.28 -20.23
N GLU A 66 6.25 -3.60 -19.08
CA GLU A 66 5.03 -3.49 -18.28
C GLU A 66 3.98 -2.59 -18.93
N LEU A 67 2.74 -3.08 -18.96
CA LEU A 67 1.56 -2.29 -19.35
C LEU A 67 0.62 -2.02 -18.17
N ILE A 68 0.73 -2.83 -17.12
CA ILE A 68 0.06 -2.63 -15.83
C ILE A 68 1.19 -2.43 -14.83
N VAL A 69 1.16 -1.29 -14.13
CA VAL A 69 2.22 -0.84 -13.22
C VAL A 69 1.71 -0.80 -11.78
N GLY A 70 2.61 -0.56 -10.81
CA GLY A 70 2.22 -0.34 -9.41
C GLY A 70 2.91 -1.24 -8.38
N LYS A 71 4.13 -1.72 -8.67
CA LYS A 71 4.94 -2.43 -7.69
C LYS A 71 5.78 -1.47 -6.85
N ALA A 72 6.00 -1.85 -5.60
CA ALA A 72 7.03 -1.28 -4.74
C ALA A 72 8.21 -2.26 -4.69
N SER A 73 9.41 -1.78 -5.00
CA SER A 73 10.58 -2.65 -5.19
C SER A 73 11.88 -2.03 -4.68
N ARG A 74 11.84 -0.94 -3.91
CA ARG A 74 13.07 -0.30 -3.43
C ARG A 74 13.66 -1.08 -2.26
N PRO A 75 14.89 -1.62 -2.37
CA PRO A 75 15.60 -2.13 -1.21
C PRO A 75 15.88 -0.99 -0.24
N LEU A 76 15.75 -1.25 1.06
CA LEU A 76 16.10 -0.25 2.07
C LEU A 76 17.61 0.02 2.08
N PRO A 77 18.05 1.28 2.10
CA PRO A 77 19.41 1.65 2.48
C PRO A 77 19.77 1.06 3.86
N PRO A 78 21.07 0.80 4.16
CA PRO A 78 21.47 0.16 5.41
C PRO A 78 20.93 0.81 6.68
N GLU A 79 20.83 2.14 6.69
CA GLU A 79 20.28 2.91 7.81
C GLU A 79 18.76 2.73 7.99
N GLU A 80 18.01 2.66 6.88
CA GLU A 80 16.57 2.40 6.90
C GLU A 80 16.32 0.94 7.28
N ALA A 81 17.15 0.01 6.81
CA ALA A 81 17.06 -1.41 7.16
C ALA A 81 17.28 -1.66 8.66
N ALA A 82 18.23 -0.94 9.27
CA ALA A 82 18.46 -0.99 10.71
C ALA A 82 17.27 -0.42 11.50
N ARG A 83 16.72 0.72 11.06
CA ARG A 83 15.49 1.30 11.64
C ARG A 83 14.30 0.35 11.51
N TRP A 84 14.11 -0.24 10.34
CA TRP A 84 13.06 -1.21 10.09
C TRP A 84 13.17 -2.43 11.00
N THR A 85 14.38 -2.94 11.20
CA THR A 85 14.63 -4.04 12.15
C THR A 85 14.24 -3.66 13.58
N ALA A 86 14.58 -2.44 14.01
CA ALA A 86 14.22 -1.94 15.34
C ALA A 86 12.71 -1.75 15.50
N VAL A 87 12.04 -1.14 14.50
CA VAL A 87 10.58 -0.96 14.48
C VAL A 87 9.87 -2.31 14.54
N ARG A 88 10.26 -3.27 13.70
CA ARG A 88 9.70 -4.64 13.73
C ARG A 88 9.87 -5.32 15.08
N ALA A 89 11.02 -5.17 15.72
CA ALA A 89 11.29 -5.76 17.03
C ALA A 89 10.53 -5.06 18.18
N ALA A 90 10.29 -3.75 18.07
CA ALA A 90 9.52 -2.98 19.05
C ALA A 90 8.01 -3.24 18.94
N GLN A 91 7.52 -3.56 17.74
CA GLN A 91 6.14 -3.97 17.47
C GLN A 91 5.85 -5.43 17.90
N ALA A 92 6.66 -6.00 18.80
CA ALA A 92 6.56 -7.39 19.27
C ALA A 92 5.35 -7.72 20.16
N ASP A 93 4.26 -6.94 20.06
CA ASP A 93 2.94 -7.45 20.39
C ASP A 93 2.22 -7.89 19.09
N PRO A 94 2.31 -9.16 18.70
CA PRO A 94 1.63 -9.70 17.53
C PRO A 94 0.08 -9.75 17.66
N LEU A 95 -0.57 -8.96 18.53
CA LEU A 95 -1.97 -9.16 18.93
C LEU A 95 -2.99 -8.03 18.69
N ASP A 96 -2.67 -6.90 18.04
CA ASP A 96 -3.72 -5.88 17.77
C ASP A 96 -3.81 -5.35 16.33
N VAL A 97 -2.99 -5.90 15.42
CA VAL A 97 -3.05 -5.58 13.99
C VAL A 97 -3.24 -6.86 13.19
N CYS A 98 -4.47 -7.36 13.23
CA CYS A 98 -5.09 -8.26 12.26
C CYS A 98 -4.14 -9.14 11.44
N PHE A 99 -3.55 -10.16 12.07
CA PHE A 99 -2.82 -11.24 11.40
C PHE A 99 -3.75 -12.03 10.47
N GLY A 100 -3.91 -11.57 9.22
CA GLY A 100 -4.49 -12.33 8.11
C GLY A 100 -6.00 -12.21 7.91
N GLN A 101 -6.75 -11.49 8.76
CA GLN A 101 -8.19 -11.26 8.52
C GLN A 101 -8.49 -10.03 7.64
N ASP A 102 -7.59 -9.04 7.58
CA ASP A 102 -7.79 -7.81 6.78
C ASP A 102 -7.59 -8.04 5.26
N SER A 103 -7.09 -9.20 4.84
CA SER A 103 -6.69 -9.44 3.45
C SER A 103 -7.60 -10.38 2.67
N HIS A 104 -8.62 -10.99 3.32
CA HIS A 104 -9.62 -11.84 2.66
C HIS A 104 -10.84 -11.02 2.24
N MET A 105 -10.61 -9.95 1.47
CA MET A 105 -11.66 -9.06 1.00
C MET A 105 -11.87 -9.21 -0.50
N ALA A 106 -13.14 -9.29 -0.91
CA ALA A 106 -13.50 -9.02 -2.30
C ALA A 106 -13.63 -7.51 -2.45
N ILE A 107 -12.68 -6.90 -3.17
CA ILE A 107 -12.71 -5.46 -3.46
C ILE A 107 -13.89 -5.17 -4.39
N ASP A 108 -14.68 -4.15 -4.06
CA ASP A 108 -15.76 -3.66 -4.92
C ASP A 108 -15.19 -2.83 -6.09
N TYR A 109 -14.64 -3.55 -7.08
CA TYR A 109 -14.12 -2.95 -8.29
C TYR A 109 -15.23 -2.29 -9.13
N GLU A 110 -16.48 -2.73 -9.04
CA GLU A 110 -17.58 -2.10 -9.77
C GLU A 110 -17.80 -0.67 -9.27
N LEU A 111 -17.88 -0.49 -7.95
CA LEU A 111 -17.95 0.82 -7.33
C LEU A 111 -16.76 1.69 -7.73
N LEU A 112 -15.54 1.17 -7.61
CA LEU A 112 -14.32 1.92 -7.91
C LEU A 112 -14.23 2.32 -9.38
N LEU A 113 -14.55 1.42 -10.32
CA LEU A 113 -14.50 1.71 -11.75
C LEU A 113 -15.61 2.67 -12.19
N ARG A 114 -16.78 2.64 -11.52
CA ARG A 114 -17.91 3.53 -11.82
C ARG A 114 -17.73 4.93 -11.25
N GLU A 115 -17.28 5.05 -10.00
CA GLU A 115 -17.24 6.32 -9.27
C GLU A 115 -15.84 6.95 -9.24
N GLY A 116 -14.78 6.16 -9.42
CA GLY A 116 -13.41 6.59 -9.15
C GLY A 116 -13.17 6.88 -7.67
N THR A 117 -11.92 7.16 -7.30
CA THR A 117 -11.56 7.50 -5.91
C THR A 117 -12.21 8.82 -5.48
N GLU A 118 -12.29 9.81 -6.36
CA GLU A 118 -12.94 11.10 -6.08
C GLU A 118 -14.44 10.95 -5.82
N GLY A 119 -15.15 10.10 -6.57
CA GLY A 119 -16.57 9.85 -6.37
C GLY A 119 -16.86 9.19 -5.03
N VAL A 120 -16.02 8.22 -4.64
CA VAL A 120 -16.10 7.57 -3.32
C VAL A 120 -15.85 8.59 -2.20
N ILE A 121 -14.82 9.44 -2.32
CA ILE A 121 -14.54 10.51 -1.35
C ILE A 121 -15.73 11.46 -1.20
N ALA A 122 -16.30 11.92 -2.33
CA ALA A 122 -17.44 12.82 -2.32
C ALA A 122 -18.67 12.17 -1.67
N ARG A 123 -18.87 10.87 -1.87
CA ARG A 123 -19.94 10.11 -1.23
C ARG A 123 -19.78 10.03 0.28
N VAL A 124 -18.57 9.75 0.77
CA VAL A 124 -18.28 9.70 2.22
C VAL A 124 -18.55 11.06 2.87
N LYS A 125 -18.10 12.16 2.25
CA LYS A 125 -18.35 13.53 2.75
C LYS A 125 -19.84 13.83 2.92
N ARG A 126 -20.66 13.51 1.90
CA ARG A 126 -22.13 13.68 1.95
C ARG A 126 -22.80 12.84 3.04
N LEU A 127 -22.24 11.68 3.40
CA LEU A 127 -22.79 10.84 4.47
C LEU A 127 -22.47 11.43 5.84
N ALA A 128 -21.26 11.98 6.02
CA ALA A 128 -20.87 12.67 7.23
C ALA A 128 -21.76 13.90 7.48
N GLU A 129 -21.97 14.75 6.46
CA GLU A 129 -22.83 15.95 6.55
C GLU A 129 -24.30 15.67 6.89
N LYS A 130 -24.79 14.46 6.63
CA LYS A 130 -26.18 14.04 6.95
C LYS A 130 -26.32 13.43 8.34
N SER A 131 -25.20 13.16 9.00
CA SER A 131 -25.15 12.52 10.32
C SER A 131 -25.01 13.54 11.47
N ASP A 132 -24.80 14.81 11.13
CA ASP A 132 -24.89 15.99 12.00
C ASP A 132 -26.30 16.62 11.95
#